data_AF-A0A2E2EKW0-F1
#
_entry.id   AF-A0A2E2EKW0-F1
#
_cell.length_a   1.000
_cell.length_b   1.000
_cell.length_c   1.000
_cell.angle_alpha   90.00
_cell.angle_beta   90.00
_cell.angle_gamma   90.00
#
_symmetry.space_group_name_H-M   'P 1'
#
loop_
_entity.id
_entity.type
_entity.pdbx_description
1 polymer ?
#
loop_
_entity_poly.entity_id
_entity_poly.type
_entity_poly.pdbx_seq_one_letter_code
_entity_poly.pdbx_strand_id
1 'polypeptide(L)'
;MISVESEKPEIIFSSVFQASKEIETLSGKIENKVSQWFYNNQPTKRKIDLKTIFINPFDSFSFHTTPQFRRNWVDTHLSYISDEYKKTLNKFVQSLRFRNNLLSKKPKNFIEQIHAINPQISELSFKLIEMRKNFLNELKEYCMLTFKLIFDETHNLEIEYHSRFDHLSQQEIQDYYENSIEKDTVIGYTRSGVHKCDYVFQFDGYNSYEYCSLGQQKMSYLSLLFAYIELFRYKFNSYPMVLIDDVSGELDERRWKNLINYLQAKKFQVLITTANDNFKKELEKIEEAKKIFIDNGLIK
;
A
#
# COMPACT_ATOMS: atom_id res chain seq x y z
N MET A 1 -41.64 -26.55 3.21
CA MET A 1 -40.71 -26.34 2.08
C MET A 1 -40.92 -24.94 1.55
N ILE A 2 -40.12 -23.98 2.02
CA ILE A 2 -39.84 -22.75 1.27
C ILE A 2 -38.35 -22.51 1.53
N SER A 3 -37.54 -23.05 0.61
CA SER A 3 -36.12 -22.74 0.53
C SER A 3 -36.00 -21.25 0.28
N VAL A 4 -35.47 -20.50 1.26
CA VAL A 4 -34.93 -19.17 0.98
C VAL A 4 -33.72 -19.43 0.09
N GLU A 5 -33.88 -19.13 -1.19
CA GLU A 5 -32.83 -19.25 -2.19
C GLU A 5 -31.60 -18.48 -1.71
N SER A 6 -30.48 -19.18 -1.77
CA SER A 6 -29.12 -18.67 -1.63
C SER A 6 -28.89 -17.58 -2.69
N GLU A 7 -29.25 -16.33 -2.42
CA GLU A 7 -28.73 -15.21 -3.19
C GLU A 7 -27.21 -15.17 -3.02
N LYS A 8 -26.51 -15.38 -4.14
CA LYS A 8 -25.06 -15.20 -4.16
C LYS A 8 -24.81 -13.70 -4.12
N PRO A 9 -23.99 -13.19 -3.18
CA PRO A 9 -23.68 -11.77 -3.14
C PRO A 9 -22.99 -11.37 -4.44
N GLU A 10 -23.63 -10.46 -5.18
CA GLU A 10 -23.11 -9.89 -6.40
C GLU A 10 -23.07 -8.37 -6.30
N ILE A 11 -21.99 -7.77 -6.80
CA ILE A 11 -21.88 -6.31 -6.95
C ILE A 11 -21.99 -6.03 -8.44
N ILE A 12 -23.07 -5.34 -8.82
CA ILE A 12 -23.28 -4.84 -10.18
C ILE A 12 -23.12 -3.32 -10.15
N PHE A 13 -22.30 -2.80 -11.04
CA PHE A 13 -22.24 -1.36 -11.27
C PHE A 13 -22.28 -1.09 -12.78
N SER A 14 -22.90 0.03 -13.13
CA SER A 14 -22.93 0.57 -14.48
C SER A 14 -22.78 2.07 -14.38
N SER A 15 -21.87 2.63 -15.17
CA SER A 15 -21.60 4.06 -15.20
C SER A 15 -21.49 4.53 -16.64
N VAL A 16 -21.99 5.74 -16.87
CA VAL A 16 -21.87 6.46 -18.14
C VAL A 16 -21.10 7.73 -17.82
N PHE A 17 -20.01 7.98 -18.55
CA PHE A 17 -19.17 9.15 -18.35
C PHE A 17 -18.74 9.75 -19.68
N GLN A 18 -18.41 11.03 -19.67
CA GLN A 18 -17.98 11.74 -20.88
C GLN A 18 -16.47 11.91 -20.83
N ALA A 19 -15.76 11.21 -21.71
CA ALA A 19 -14.32 11.36 -21.90
C ALA A 19 -14.08 12.03 -23.26
N SER A 20 -13.37 13.15 -23.28
CA SER A 20 -12.87 13.77 -24.53
C SER A 20 -13.94 13.99 -25.62
N LYS A 21 -15.17 14.37 -25.22
CA LYS A 21 -16.41 14.58 -26.02
C LYS A 21 -17.19 13.32 -26.44
N GLU A 22 -16.70 12.12 -26.19
CA GLU A 22 -17.45 10.88 -26.42
C GLU A 22 -18.12 10.38 -25.13
N ILE A 23 -19.28 9.76 -25.28
CA ILE A 23 -19.96 9.08 -24.17
C ILE A 23 -19.41 7.67 -24.09
N GLU A 24 -18.79 7.35 -22.96
CA GLU A 24 -18.25 6.04 -22.66
C GLU A 24 -19.09 5.36 -21.57
N THR A 25 -19.18 4.03 -21.65
CA THR A 25 -19.84 3.21 -20.63
C THR A 25 -18.85 2.25 -19.99
N LEU A 26 -18.92 2.12 -18.66
CA LEU A 26 -18.22 1.08 -17.92
C LEU A 26 -19.22 0.36 -17.04
N SER A 27 -19.33 -0.94 -17.21
CA SER A 27 -20.10 -1.79 -16.32
C SER A 27 -19.29 -2.97 -15.85
N GLY A 28 -19.67 -3.53 -14.71
CA GLY A 28 -19.05 -4.74 -14.23
C GLY A 28 -19.91 -5.47 -13.24
N LYS A 29 -19.59 -6.75 -13.14
CA LYS A 29 -20.22 -7.71 -12.26
C LYS A 29 -19.13 -8.41 -11.46
N ILE A 30 -19.23 -8.35 -10.15
CA ILE A 30 -18.32 -9.03 -9.23
C ILE A 30 -19.13 -10.07 -8.46
N GLU A 31 -18.77 -11.34 -8.63
CA GLU A 31 -19.34 -12.48 -7.90
C GLU A 31 -18.20 -13.24 -7.23
N ASN A 32 -18.21 -13.35 -5.89
CA ASN A 32 -17.19 -14.06 -5.11
C ASN A 32 -15.74 -13.63 -5.44
N LYS A 33 -15.08 -14.34 -6.37
CA LYS A 33 -13.69 -14.15 -6.84
C LYS A 33 -13.59 -13.90 -8.35
N VAL A 34 -14.72 -13.82 -9.04
CA VAL A 34 -14.79 -13.58 -10.47
C VAL A 34 -15.29 -12.16 -10.69
N SER A 35 -14.54 -11.38 -11.45
CA SER A 35 -14.98 -10.05 -11.88
C SER A 35 -15.05 -10.02 -13.39
N GLN A 36 -16.20 -9.64 -13.93
CA GLN A 36 -16.41 -9.36 -15.35
C GLN A 36 -16.55 -7.86 -15.53
N TRP A 37 -15.85 -7.32 -16.52
CA TRP A 37 -15.85 -5.89 -16.82
C TRP A 37 -16.22 -5.70 -18.28
N PHE A 38 -16.99 -4.67 -18.56
CA PHE A 38 -17.39 -4.27 -19.91
C PHE A 38 -17.10 -2.79 -20.07
N TYR A 39 -16.45 -2.43 -21.18
CA TYR A 39 -16.20 -1.04 -21.56
C TYR A 39 -16.81 -0.83 -22.94
N ASN A 40 -17.69 0.17 -23.07
CA ASN A 40 -18.54 0.38 -24.25
C ASN A 40 -19.24 -0.92 -24.68
N ASN A 41 -19.83 -1.63 -23.71
CA ASN A 41 -20.50 -2.93 -23.85
C ASN A 41 -19.62 -4.09 -24.36
N GLN A 42 -18.30 -3.93 -24.47
CA GLN A 42 -17.39 -5.01 -24.85
C GLN A 42 -16.66 -5.59 -23.62
N PRO A 43 -16.57 -6.93 -23.48
CA PRO A 43 -15.82 -7.56 -22.41
C PRO A 43 -14.36 -7.07 -22.40
N THR A 44 -13.90 -6.61 -21.25
CA THR A 44 -12.55 -6.11 -21.09
C THR A 44 -11.88 -6.74 -19.87
N LYS A 45 -10.59 -7.04 -19.99
CA LYS A 45 -9.73 -7.32 -18.83
C LYS A 45 -9.01 -6.06 -18.35
N ARG A 46 -9.23 -4.93 -19.03
CA ARG A 46 -8.58 -3.67 -18.71
C ARG A 46 -9.13 -3.19 -17.37
N LYS A 47 -8.32 -3.32 -16.33
CA LYS A 47 -8.48 -2.46 -15.16
C LYS A 47 -8.20 -1.05 -15.62
N ILE A 48 -9.14 -0.13 -15.39
CA ILE A 48 -8.86 1.29 -15.52
C ILE A 48 -7.71 1.58 -14.57
N ASP A 49 -6.63 2.20 -15.07
CA ASP A 49 -5.47 2.56 -14.27
C ASP A 49 -5.80 3.81 -13.44
N LEU A 50 -6.77 3.69 -12.55
CA LEU A 50 -7.14 4.73 -11.61
C LEU A 50 -6.20 4.63 -10.41
N LYS A 51 -5.34 5.64 -10.23
CA LYS A 51 -4.48 5.74 -9.06
C LYS A 51 -5.35 6.12 -7.88
N THR A 52 -5.63 5.14 -7.03
CA THR A 52 -6.44 5.29 -5.83
C THR A 52 -5.60 4.99 -4.61
N ILE A 53 -5.92 5.66 -3.50
CA ILE A 53 -5.43 5.31 -2.17
C ILE A 53 -6.66 5.05 -1.33
N PHE A 54 -6.70 3.85 -0.73
CA PHE A 54 -7.76 3.46 0.18
C PHE A 54 -7.25 3.51 1.61
N ILE A 55 -7.94 4.26 2.45
CA ILE A 55 -7.68 4.36 3.88
C ILE A 55 -8.73 3.50 4.58
N ASN A 56 -8.32 2.32 5.01
CA ASN A 56 -9.14 1.38 5.76
C ASN A 56 -8.81 1.50 7.26
N PRO A 57 -9.81 1.53 8.16
CA PRO A 57 -9.60 1.68 9.60
C PRO A 57 -8.78 0.52 10.21
N PHE A 58 -8.83 -0.67 9.62
CA PHE A 58 -8.15 -1.86 10.14
C PHE A 58 -6.70 -2.02 9.67
N ASP A 59 -6.29 -1.27 8.64
CA ASP A 59 -4.95 -1.42 8.05
C ASP A 59 -3.85 -0.97 9.00
N SER A 60 -4.12 0.01 9.88
CA SER A 60 -3.14 0.45 10.87
C SER A 60 -2.69 -0.70 11.76
N PHE A 61 -3.63 -1.48 12.31
CA PHE A 61 -3.30 -2.62 13.17
C PHE A 61 -2.41 -3.64 12.45
N SER A 62 -2.73 -3.94 11.18
CA SER A 62 -1.94 -4.86 10.37
C SER A 62 -0.57 -4.31 10.03
N PHE A 63 -0.48 -3.00 9.75
CA PHE A 63 0.78 -2.32 9.49
C PHE A 63 1.70 -2.40 10.70
N HIS A 64 1.17 -2.26 11.92
CA HIS A 64 1.98 -2.40 13.13
C HIS A 64 2.32 -3.87 13.41
N THR A 65 1.36 -4.79 13.40
CA THR A 65 1.64 -6.15 13.87
C THR A 65 2.36 -7.05 12.86
N THR A 66 2.33 -6.72 11.55
CA THR A 66 2.72 -7.68 10.50
C THR A 66 3.79 -7.12 9.55
N PRO A 67 5.05 -7.60 9.62
CA PRO A 67 6.12 -7.20 8.69
C PRO A 67 5.79 -7.44 7.21
N GLN A 68 5.04 -8.51 6.92
CA GLN A 68 4.61 -8.80 5.55
C GLN A 68 3.64 -7.73 5.02
N PHE A 69 2.76 -7.21 5.88
CA PHE A 69 1.84 -6.13 5.50
C PHE A 69 2.62 -4.86 5.17
N ARG A 70 3.59 -4.48 6.01
CA ARG A 70 4.46 -3.31 5.74
C ARG A 70 5.24 -3.44 4.44
N ARG A 71 5.85 -4.59 4.19
CA ARG A 71 6.53 -4.88 2.92
C ARG A 71 5.58 -4.77 1.73
N ASN A 72 4.41 -5.40 1.81
CA ASN A 72 3.41 -5.32 0.75
C ASN A 72 2.94 -3.89 0.52
N TRP A 73 2.75 -3.11 1.59
CA TRP A 73 2.37 -1.71 1.49
C TRP A 73 3.43 -0.93 0.72
N VAL A 74 4.70 -1.00 1.14
CA VAL A 74 5.80 -0.29 0.45
C VAL A 74 5.95 -0.77 -0.99
N ASP A 75 5.93 -2.08 -1.22
CA ASP A 75 6.06 -2.66 -2.56
C ASP A 75 4.93 -2.19 -3.50
N THR A 76 3.70 -2.12 -2.99
CA THR A 76 2.53 -1.68 -3.76
C THR A 76 2.61 -0.20 -4.09
N HIS A 77 2.83 0.65 -3.09
CA HIS A 77 2.82 2.10 -3.24
C HIS A 77 4.02 2.58 -4.07
N LEU A 78 5.21 2.02 -3.86
CA LEU A 78 6.37 2.34 -4.67
C LEU A 78 6.22 1.86 -6.12
N SER A 79 5.56 0.72 -6.35
CA SER A 79 5.23 0.24 -7.71
C SER A 79 4.20 1.10 -8.45
N TYR A 80 3.38 1.90 -7.73
CA TYR A 80 2.46 2.84 -8.36
C TYR A 80 3.14 4.10 -8.87
N ILE A 81 4.26 4.48 -8.27
CA ILE A 81 5.00 5.71 -8.63
C ILE A 81 6.29 5.45 -9.41
N SER A 82 6.75 4.19 -9.48
CA SER A 82 7.98 3.79 -10.18
C SER A 82 7.80 2.51 -10.97
N ASP A 83 7.75 2.64 -12.30
CA ASP A 83 7.73 1.50 -13.23
C ASP A 83 9.02 0.69 -13.17
N GLU A 84 10.16 1.35 -12.94
CA GLU A 84 11.45 0.68 -12.75
C GLU A 84 11.41 -0.22 -11.51
N TYR A 85 10.86 0.28 -10.41
CA TYR A 85 10.74 -0.49 -9.17
C TYR A 85 9.87 -1.72 -9.40
N LYS A 86 8.70 -1.53 -10.01
CA LYS A 86 7.76 -2.61 -10.34
C LYS A 86 8.42 -3.68 -11.20
N LYS A 87 9.17 -3.30 -12.24
CA LYS A 87 9.91 -4.23 -13.11
C LYS A 87 10.99 -4.98 -12.35
N THR A 88 11.75 -4.28 -11.51
CA THR A 88 12.85 -4.85 -10.70
C THR A 88 12.31 -5.83 -9.66
N LEU A 89 11.24 -5.46 -8.94
CA LEU A 89 10.56 -6.32 -7.97
C LEU A 89 10.01 -7.59 -8.63
N ASN A 90 9.37 -7.46 -9.80
CA ASN A 90 8.86 -8.62 -10.54
C ASN A 90 9.97 -9.59 -10.95
N LYS A 91 11.10 -9.09 -11.44
CA LYS A 91 12.27 -9.92 -11.75
C LYS A 91 12.83 -10.58 -10.49
N PHE A 92 12.97 -9.83 -9.40
CA PHE A 92 13.47 -10.36 -8.13
C PHE A 92 12.58 -11.50 -7.60
N VAL A 93 11.26 -11.31 -7.59
CA VAL A 93 10.31 -12.34 -7.14
C VAL A 93 10.40 -13.59 -8.01
N GLN A 94 10.60 -13.46 -9.33
CA GLN A 94 10.80 -14.60 -10.23
C GLN A 94 12.12 -15.33 -9.94
N SER A 95 13.24 -14.61 -9.82
CA SER A 95 14.54 -15.19 -9.52
C SER A 95 14.56 -15.86 -8.13
N LEU A 96 13.92 -15.25 -7.13
CA LEU A 96 13.76 -15.84 -5.79
C LEU A 96 12.91 -17.11 -5.82
N ARG A 97 11.80 -17.12 -6.57
CA ARG A 97 10.98 -18.33 -6.76
C ARG A 97 11.76 -19.44 -7.44
N PHE A 98 12.56 -19.11 -8.44
CA PHE A 98 13.43 -20.06 -9.12
C PHE A 98 14.47 -20.66 -8.15
N ARG A 99 15.21 -19.82 -7.41
CA ARG A 99 16.16 -20.27 -6.38
C ARG A 99 15.50 -21.16 -5.32
N ASN A 100 14.33 -20.77 -4.80
CA ASN A 100 13.58 -21.57 -3.84
C ASN A 100 13.12 -22.91 -4.41
N ASN A 101 12.78 -22.97 -5.70
CA ASN A 101 12.44 -24.22 -6.36
C ASN A 101 13.64 -25.18 -6.42
N LEU A 102 14.83 -24.66 -6.75
CA LEU A 102 16.08 -25.42 -6.77
C LEU A 102 16.43 -25.96 -5.38
N LEU A 103 16.34 -25.12 -4.34
CA LEU A 103 16.62 -25.50 -2.96
C LEU A 103 15.66 -26.58 -2.44
N SER A 104 14.38 -26.48 -2.79
CA SER A 104 13.35 -27.41 -2.36
C SER A 104 13.40 -28.75 -3.11
N LYS A 105 13.51 -28.73 -4.44
CA LYS A 105 13.43 -29.94 -5.28
C LYS A 105 14.76 -30.63 -5.50
N LYS A 106 15.87 -29.91 -5.36
CA LYS A 106 17.25 -30.41 -5.53
C LYS A 106 17.44 -31.24 -6.82
N PRO A 107 17.04 -30.72 -8.00
CA PRO A 107 17.25 -31.41 -9.27
C PRO A 107 18.75 -31.61 -9.57
N LYS A 108 19.09 -32.40 -10.59
CA LYS A 108 20.48 -32.54 -11.02
C LYS A 108 21.10 -31.16 -11.31
N ASN A 109 22.32 -30.94 -10.82
CA ASN A 109 23.07 -29.69 -10.94
C ASN A 109 22.37 -28.45 -10.33
N PHE A 110 21.59 -28.61 -9.25
CA PHE A 110 20.87 -27.48 -8.65
C PHE A 110 21.82 -26.46 -8.00
N ILE A 111 22.99 -26.89 -7.50
CA ILE A 111 23.97 -26.01 -6.87
C ILE A 111 24.60 -25.08 -7.91
N GLU A 112 25.00 -25.61 -9.06
CA GLU A 112 25.54 -24.83 -10.19
C GLU A 112 24.51 -23.82 -10.70
N GLN A 113 23.23 -24.22 -10.76
CA GLN A 113 22.14 -23.30 -11.10
C GLN A 113 21.91 -22.22 -10.03
N ILE A 114 22.11 -22.53 -8.75
CA ILE A 114 22.06 -21.54 -7.66
C ILE A 114 23.20 -20.53 -7.82
N HIS A 115 24.44 -21.00 -8.06
CA HIS A 115 25.57 -20.11 -8.33
C HIS A 115 25.31 -19.21 -9.56
N ALA A 116 24.70 -19.74 -10.61
CA ALA A 116 24.37 -18.96 -11.81
C ALA A 116 23.33 -17.86 -11.57
N ILE A 117 22.35 -18.08 -10.67
CA ILE A 117 21.28 -17.09 -10.39
C ILE A 117 21.65 -16.08 -9.30
N ASN A 118 22.58 -16.41 -8.40
CA ASN A 118 22.97 -15.56 -7.28
C ASN A 118 23.44 -14.15 -7.69
N PRO A 119 24.26 -13.94 -8.75
CA PRO A 119 24.63 -12.60 -9.20
C PRO A 119 23.42 -11.73 -9.56
N GLN A 120 22.45 -12.30 -10.29
CA GLN A 120 21.23 -11.60 -10.66
C GLN A 120 20.37 -11.25 -9.43
N ILE A 121 20.20 -12.19 -8.50
CA ILE A 121 19.44 -11.95 -7.26
C ILE A 121 20.10 -10.85 -6.43
N SER A 122 21.43 -10.82 -6.40
CA SER A 122 22.21 -9.84 -5.63
C SER A 122 22.09 -8.44 -6.22
N GLU A 123 22.23 -8.31 -7.55
CA GLU A 123 22.01 -7.05 -8.27
C GLU A 123 20.58 -6.51 -8.04
N LEU A 124 19.57 -7.36 -8.19
CA LEU A 124 18.17 -6.97 -7.99
C LEU A 124 17.90 -6.60 -6.52
N SER A 125 18.49 -7.32 -5.58
CA SER A 125 18.38 -7.02 -4.15
C SER A 125 18.97 -5.64 -3.82
N PHE A 126 20.18 -5.36 -4.31
CA PHE A 126 20.83 -4.07 -4.12
C PHE A 126 19.98 -2.91 -4.65
N LYS A 127 19.50 -3.02 -5.91
CA LYS A 127 18.62 -2.00 -6.50
C LYS A 127 17.34 -1.78 -5.69
N LEU A 128 16.69 -2.86 -5.23
CA LEU A 128 15.47 -2.74 -4.44
C LEU A 128 15.71 -2.04 -3.10
N ILE A 129 16.83 -2.32 -2.43
CA ILE A 129 17.21 -1.66 -1.17
C ILE A 129 17.35 -0.15 -1.40
N GLU A 130 18.14 0.25 -2.40
CA GLU A 130 18.38 1.67 -2.70
C GLU A 130 17.09 2.41 -3.05
N MET A 131 16.24 1.82 -3.90
CA MET A 131 14.95 2.41 -4.26
C MET A 131 14.00 2.53 -3.06
N ARG A 132 13.99 1.54 -2.16
CA ARG A 132 13.17 1.58 -0.93
C ARG A 132 13.68 2.65 0.03
N LYS A 133 14.99 2.76 0.24
CA LYS A 133 15.58 3.80 1.10
C LYS A 133 15.30 5.19 0.57
N ASN A 134 15.47 5.40 -0.74
CA ASN A 134 15.14 6.68 -1.38
C ASN A 134 13.66 7.02 -1.23
N PHE A 135 12.76 6.05 -1.41
CA PHE A 135 11.33 6.25 -1.21
C PHE A 135 10.98 6.67 0.23
N LEU A 136 11.52 6.00 1.25
CA LEU A 136 11.29 6.40 2.64
C LEU A 136 11.86 7.78 2.95
N ASN A 137 13.03 8.11 2.38
CA ASN A 137 13.63 9.44 2.55
C ASN A 137 12.76 10.54 1.93
N GLU A 138 12.19 10.31 0.74
CA GLU A 138 11.23 11.23 0.11
C GLU A 138 9.94 11.40 0.93
N LEU A 139 9.51 10.36 1.65
CA LEU A 139 8.32 10.41 2.51
C LEU A 139 8.55 11.08 3.87
N LYS A 140 9.79 11.13 4.34
CA LYS A 140 10.15 11.51 5.72
C LYS A 140 9.57 12.88 6.11
N GLU A 141 9.81 13.89 5.28
CA GLU A 141 9.33 15.25 5.56
C GLU A 141 7.80 15.32 5.57
N TYR A 142 7.14 14.70 4.58
CA TYR A 142 5.67 14.69 4.50
C TYR A 142 5.02 13.92 5.65
N CYS A 143 5.63 12.83 6.11
CA CYS A 143 5.16 12.07 7.28
C CYS A 143 5.19 12.94 8.53
N MET A 144 6.32 13.60 8.79
CA MET A 144 6.50 14.48 9.94
C MET A 144 5.51 15.66 9.89
N LEU A 145 5.40 16.34 8.75
CA LEU A 145 4.50 17.48 8.59
C LEU A 145 3.04 17.07 8.81
N THR A 146 2.63 15.95 8.21
CA THR A 146 1.25 15.49 8.36
C THR A 146 0.92 15.07 9.78
N PHE A 147 1.88 14.42 10.45
CA PHE A 147 1.72 13.97 11.83
C PHE A 147 1.47 15.15 12.79
N LYS A 148 2.19 16.26 12.58
CA LYS A 148 2.02 17.49 13.35
C LYS A 148 0.73 18.23 12.96
N LEU A 149 0.46 18.40 11.67
CA LEU A 149 -0.65 19.23 11.18
C LEU A 149 -2.03 18.60 11.39
N ILE A 150 -2.20 17.31 11.06
CA ILE A 150 -3.51 16.65 11.14
C ILE A 150 -3.78 16.15 12.56
N PHE A 151 -2.79 15.50 13.18
CA PHE A 151 -3.01 14.78 14.44
C PHE A 151 -2.62 15.56 15.69
N ASP A 152 -2.08 16.78 15.53
CA ASP A 152 -1.66 17.69 16.61
C ASP A 152 -0.70 17.03 17.60
N GLU A 153 0.25 16.28 17.04
CA GLU A 153 1.30 15.59 17.79
C GLU A 153 2.58 16.42 17.76
N THR A 154 3.30 16.45 18.88
CA THR A 154 4.56 17.21 19.00
C THR A 154 5.79 16.37 18.66
N HIS A 155 5.67 15.04 18.80
CA HIS A 155 6.74 14.09 18.56
C HIS A 155 7.17 14.09 17.08
N ASN A 156 8.43 13.78 16.82
CA ASN A 156 8.92 13.56 15.47
C ASN A 156 8.64 12.12 15.05
N LEU A 157 7.98 11.96 13.90
CA LEU A 157 7.69 10.66 13.31
C LEU A 157 8.63 10.41 12.13
N GLU A 158 9.36 9.30 12.19
CA GLU A 158 10.22 8.82 11.10
C GLU A 158 9.90 7.35 10.78
N ILE A 159 10.17 6.92 9.54
CA ILE A 159 10.07 5.52 9.14
C ILE A 159 11.43 5.04 8.65
N GLU A 160 11.92 3.96 9.24
CA GLU A 160 13.25 3.41 8.96
C GLU A 160 13.15 2.08 8.23
N TYR A 161 14.09 1.87 7.31
CA TYR A 161 14.28 0.60 6.63
C TYR A 161 15.22 -0.28 7.45
N HIS A 162 14.78 -1.49 7.78
CA HIS A 162 15.63 -2.48 8.43
C HIS A 162 15.83 -3.70 7.55
N SER A 163 17.08 -3.99 7.21
CA SER A 163 17.44 -5.18 6.46
C SER A 163 18.79 -5.68 6.89
N ARG A 164 18.98 -7.00 6.81
CA ARG A 164 20.30 -7.61 6.96
C ARG A 164 21.29 -7.13 5.91
N PHE A 165 20.78 -6.69 4.76
CA PHE A 165 21.58 -6.21 3.64
C PHE A 165 21.66 -4.68 3.60
N ASP A 166 21.18 -4.00 4.64
CA ASP A 166 21.36 -2.57 4.70
C ASP A 166 22.87 -2.25 4.78
N HIS A 167 23.27 -1.20 4.07
CA HIS A 167 24.66 -0.76 3.90
C HIS A 167 25.63 -1.76 3.22
N LEU A 168 25.16 -2.93 2.77
CA LEU A 168 26.00 -3.86 2.02
C LEU A 168 26.06 -3.46 0.54
N SER A 169 27.25 -3.55 -0.05
CA SER A 169 27.45 -3.49 -1.49
C SER A 169 26.83 -4.70 -2.19
N GLN A 170 26.61 -4.58 -3.50
CA GLN A 170 26.13 -5.71 -4.31
C GLN A 170 27.03 -6.95 -4.17
N GLN A 171 28.36 -6.76 -4.09
CA GLN A 171 29.30 -7.86 -3.94
C GLN A 171 29.14 -8.55 -2.58
N GLU A 172 29.03 -7.79 -1.49
CA GLU A 172 28.82 -8.35 -0.15
C GLU A 172 27.48 -9.09 -0.04
N ILE A 173 26.43 -8.61 -0.72
CA ILE A 173 25.14 -9.32 -0.82
C ILE A 173 25.32 -10.65 -1.57
N GLN A 174 26.08 -10.65 -2.66
CA GLN A 174 26.38 -11.87 -3.42
C GLN A 174 27.17 -12.87 -2.57
N ASP A 175 28.25 -12.42 -1.92
CA ASP A 175 29.07 -13.26 -1.04
C ASP A 175 28.23 -13.83 0.10
N TYR A 176 27.27 -13.06 0.63
CA TYR A 176 26.31 -13.58 1.61
C TYR A 176 25.45 -14.71 1.02
N TYR A 177 24.91 -14.53 -0.20
CA TYR A 177 24.12 -15.56 -0.85
C TYR A 177 24.94 -16.83 -1.12
N GLU A 178 26.19 -16.70 -1.52
CA GLU A 178 27.13 -17.82 -1.71
C GLU A 178 27.39 -18.57 -0.40
N ASN A 179 27.73 -17.84 0.67
CA ASN A 179 27.97 -18.41 2.00
C ASN A 179 26.71 -19.00 2.66
N SER A 180 25.52 -18.66 2.15
CA SER A 180 24.25 -19.17 2.67
C SER A 180 23.78 -20.47 1.99
N ILE A 181 24.39 -20.91 0.88
CA ILE A 181 23.89 -22.02 0.05
C ILE A 181 23.68 -23.29 0.86
N GLU A 182 24.66 -23.70 1.67
CA GLU A 182 24.57 -24.93 2.47
C GLU A 182 23.38 -24.86 3.43
N LYS A 183 23.27 -23.77 4.19
CA LYS A 183 22.18 -23.56 5.17
C LYS A 183 20.81 -23.46 4.49
N ASP A 184 20.73 -22.75 3.37
CA ASP A 184 19.50 -22.62 2.59
C ASP A 184 19.09 -23.96 1.95
N THR A 185 20.04 -24.81 1.58
CA THR A 185 19.80 -26.15 1.01
C THR A 185 19.23 -27.12 2.05
N VAL A 186 19.66 -27.00 3.31
CA VAL A 186 19.12 -27.79 4.42
C VAL A 186 17.65 -27.43 4.67
N ILE A 187 17.31 -26.13 4.71
CA ILE A 187 15.94 -25.67 5.00
C ILE A 187 15.01 -25.66 3.78
N GLY A 188 15.55 -25.69 2.57
CA GLY A 188 14.80 -25.75 1.31
C GLY A 188 14.26 -24.40 0.79
N TYR A 189 14.71 -23.27 1.32
CA TYR A 189 14.33 -21.92 0.87
C TYR A 189 15.39 -20.87 1.24
N THR A 190 15.35 -19.70 0.58
CA THR A 190 16.22 -18.56 0.86
C THR A 190 15.87 -17.89 2.20
N ARG A 191 16.75 -18.01 3.20
CA ARG A 191 16.48 -17.50 4.56
C ARG A 191 16.55 -15.98 4.68
N SER A 192 17.40 -15.31 3.90
CA SER A 192 17.68 -13.89 4.04
C SER A 192 17.62 -13.18 2.69
N GLY A 193 17.22 -11.91 2.71
CA GLY A 193 17.09 -11.10 1.50
C GLY A 193 16.13 -9.95 1.69
N VAL A 194 15.93 -9.18 0.62
CA VAL A 194 14.98 -8.05 0.60
C VAL A 194 13.52 -8.48 0.81
N HIS A 195 13.21 -9.77 0.66
CA HIS A 195 11.91 -10.37 1.03
C HIS A 195 11.73 -10.58 2.55
N LYS A 196 12.77 -10.32 3.35
CA LYS A 196 12.80 -10.45 4.81
C LYS A 196 13.09 -9.13 5.53
N CYS A 197 13.22 -8.02 4.80
CA CYS A 197 13.39 -6.70 5.40
C CYS A 197 12.13 -6.27 6.16
N ASP A 198 12.24 -5.20 6.92
CA ASP A 198 11.14 -4.61 7.65
C ASP A 198 11.20 -3.08 7.60
N TYR A 199 10.10 -2.46 8.03
CA TYR A 199 9.93 -1.02 8.13
C TYR A 199 9.42 -0.71 9.54
N VAL A 200 10.05 0.21 10.24
CA VAL A 200 9.73 0.51 11.63
C VAL A 200 9.52 2.01 11.79
N PHE A 201 8.46 2.41 12.47
CA PHE A 201 8.31 3.82 12.83
C PHE A 201 9.14 4.12 14.07
N GLN A 202 9.79 5.28 14.06
CA GLN A 202 10.48 5.87 15.20
C GLN A 202 9.73 7.13 15.63
N PHE A 203 9.52 7.26 16.94
CA PHE A 203 8.94 8.44 17.57
C PHE A 203 10.00 9.06 18.47
N ASP A 204 10.51 10.24 18.09
CA ASP A 204 11.65 10.88 18.76
C ASP A 204 12.85 9.93 18.98
N GLY A 205 13.08 9.04 18.01
CA GLY A 205 14.16 8.05 18.04
C GLY A 205 13.83 6.74 18.78
N TYR A 206 12.62 6.59 19.31
CA TYR A 206 12.18 5.37 19.99
C TYR A 206 11.25 4.51 19.12
N ASN A 207 11.42 3.19 19.20
CA ASN A 207 10.67 2.25 18.40
C ASN A 207 9.17 2.31 18.71
N SER A 208 8.34 2.54 17.70
CA SER A 208 6.90 2.70 17.86
C SER A 208 6.18 1.50 18.48
N TYR A 209 6.74 0.29 18.34
CA TYR A 209 6.12 -0.92 18.91
C TYR A 209 6.10 -0.92 20.43
N GLU A 210 7.12 -0.35 21.04
CA GLU A 210 7.33 -0.42 22.47
C GLU A 210 6.77 0.81 23.19
N TYR A 211 6.77 1.96 22.52
CA TYR A 211 6.54 3.26 23.16
C TYR A 211 5.25 3.98 22.75
N CYS A 212 4.55 3.55 21.70
CA CYS A 212 3.37 4.26 21.21
C CYS A 212 2.05 3.70 21.76
N SER A 213 1.15 4.61 22.11
CA SER A 213 -0.25 4.28 22.34
C SER A 213 -0.91 3.78 21.04
N LEU A 214 -2.03 3.05 21.17
CA LEU A 214 -2.82 2.62 20.02
C LEU A 214 -3.26 3.81 19.14
N GLY A 215 -3.59 4.96 19.73
CA GLY A 215 -3.94 6.16 18.97
C GLY A 215 -2.77 6.68 18.12
N GLN A 216 -1.57 6.74 18.71
CA GLN A 216 -0.36 7.19 18.00
C GLN A 216 0.05 6.23 16.88
N GLN A 217 -0.13 4.92 17.07
CA GLN A 217 0.06 3.93 16.03
C GLN A 217 -0.88 4.17 14.83
N LYS A 218 -2.14 4.50 15.09
CA LYS A 218 -3.10 4.81 14.03
C LYS A 218 -2.77 6.10 13.30
N MET A 219 -2.42 7.13 14.04
CA MET A 219 -2.02 8.42 13.50
C MET A 219 -0.73 8.31 12.67
N SER A 220 0.26 7.51 13.07
CA SER A 220 1.47 7.33 12.26
C SER A 220 1.21 6.64 10.93
N TYR A 221 0.34 5.63 10.92
CA TYR A 221 -0.06 4.97 9.68
C TYR A 221 -0.84 5.92 8.76
N LEU A 222 -1.78 6.68 9.30
CA LEU A 222 -2.51 7.70 8.53
C LEU A 222 -1.56 8.77 7.98
N SER A 223 -0.59 9.24 8.78
CA SER A 223 0.44 10.17 8.34
C SER A 223 1.24 9.63 7.17
N LEU A 224 1.59 8.34 7.18
CA LEU A 224 2.28 7.70 6.07
C LEU A 224 1.44 7.68 4.77
N LEU A 225 0.13 7.42 4.88
CA LEU A 225 -0.78 7.45 3.74
C LEU A 225 -0.90 8.86 3.15
N PHE A 226 -1.09 9.88 3.99
CA PHE A 226 -1.13 11.28 3.56
C PHE A 226 0.22 11.78 3.02
N ALA A 227 1.32 11.33 3.61
CA ALA A 227 2.65 11.61 3.09
C ALA A 227 2.83 11.05 1.68
N TYR A 228 2.35 9.84 1.45
CA TYR A 228 2.34 9.25 0.12
C TYR A 228 1.42 9.99 -0.86
N ILE A 229 0.26 10.50 -0.42
CA ILE A 229 -0.60 11.39 -1.24
C ILE A 229 0.18 12.64 -1.69
N GLU A 230 0.92 13.28 -0.81
CA GLU A 230 1.72 14.47 -1.13
C GLU A 230 2.92 14.14 -2.03
N LEU A 231 3.61 13.03 -1.78
CA LEU A 231 4.70 12.57 -2.66
C LEU A 231 4.18 12.25 -4.07
N PHE A 232 3.01 11.61 -4.16
CA PHE A 232 2.36 11.32 -5.43
C PHE A 232 2.06 12.63 -6.18
N ARG A 233 1.48 13.62 -5.49
CA ARG A 233 1.24 14.96 -6.05
C ARG A 233 2.52 15.59 -6.58
N TYR A 234 3.60 15.53 -5.81
CA TYR A 234 4.88 16.09 -6.22
C TYR A 234 5.41 15.41 -7.50
N LYS A 235 5.33 14.08 -7.60
CA LYS A 235 5.84 13.33 -8.77
C LYS A 235 4.95 13.46 -10.02
N PHE A 236 3.62 13.51 -9.88
CA PHE A 236 2.68 13.47 -11.00
C PHE A 236 1.94 14.77 -11.28
N ASN A 237 2.23 15.84 -10.53
CA ASN A 237 1.52 17.12 -10.56
C ASN A 237 -0.02 16.97 -10.49
N SER A 238 -0.48 15.91 -9.83
CA SER A 238 -1.89 15.52 -9.69
C SER A 238 -2.03 14.63 -8.47
N TYR A 239 -3.19 14.66 -7.82
CA TYR A 239 -3.46 13.78 -6.68
C TYR A 239 -4.08 12.46 -7.14
N PRO A 240 -3.85 11.36 -6.41
CA PRO A 240 -4.65 10.16 -6.57
C PRO A 240 -6.07 10.42 -6.04
N MET A 241 -7.04 9.62 -6.48
CA MET A 241 -8.35 9.61 -5.83
C MET A 241 -8.21 8.97 -4.45
N VAL A 242 -8.67 9.67 -3.41
CA VAL A 242 -8.56 9.21 -2.03
C VAL A 242 -9.91 8.65 -1.59
N LEU A 243 -9.90 7.44 -1.06
CA LEU A 243 -11.08 6.74 -0.56
C LEU A 243 -10.86 6.53 0.95
N ILE A 244 -11.68 7.14 1.79
CA ILE A 244 -11.57 7.06 3.24
C ILE A 244 -12.77 6.31 3.78
N ASP A 245 -12.53 5.15 4.38
CA ASP A 245 -13.58 4.35 5.01
C ASP A 245 -13.62 4.62 6.51
N ASP A 246 -14.75 5.11 7.01
CA ASP A 246 -15.09 5.33 8.43
C ASP A 246 -13.90 5.70 9.35
N VAL A 247 -13.18 6.76 9.01
CA VAL A 247 -12.06 7.26 9.85
C VAL A 247 -12.54 7.92 11.15
N SER A 248 -13.85 8.01 11.34
CA SER A 248 -14.48 8.73 12.45
C SER A 248 -14.13 8.12 13.80
N GLY A 249 -14.00 6.79 13.87
CA GLY A 249 -13.60 6.07 15.09
C GLY A 249 -12.14 6.29 15.49
N GLU A 250 -11.31 6.85 14.61
CA GLU A 250 -9.87 7.00 14.81
C GLU A 250 -9.41 8.38 15.25
N LEU A 251 -10.32 9.33 15.22
CA LEU A 251 -10.03 10.74 15.43
C LEU A 251 -11.01 11.34 16.44
N ASP A 252 -10.50 12.23 17.29
CA ASP A 252 -11.34 13.09 18.12
C ASP A 252 -11.85 14.31 17.32
N GLU A 253 -12.74 15.09 17.93
CA GLU A 253 -13.37 16.25 17.28
C GLU A 253 -12.36 17.31 16.82
N ARG A 254 -11.26 17.51 17.56
CA ARG A 254 -10.21 18.45 17.17
C ARG A 254 -9.49 17.94 15.91
N ARG A 255 -9.17 16.64 15.87
CA ARG A 255 -8.52 16.00 14.73
C ARG A 255 -9.44 15.89 13.51
N TRP A 256 -10.75 15.77 13.67
CA TRP A 256 -11.71 15.89 12.57
C TRP A 256 -11.61 17.24 11.87
N LYS A 257 -11.56 18.33 12.65
CA LYS A 257 -11.42 19.70 12.12
C LYS A 257 -10.11 19.88 11.38
N ASN A 258 -9.00 19.39 11.96
CA ASN A 258 -7.69 19.45 11.30
C ASN A 258 -7.66 18.65 9.99
N LEU A 259 -8.25 17.45 9.98
CA LEU A 259 -8.40 16.65 8.77
C LEU A 259 -9.18 17.42 7.72
N ILE A 260 -10.36 17.94 8.05
CA ILE A 260 -11.20 18.68 7.10
C ILE A 260 -10.50 19.91 6.55
N ASN A 261 -9.82 20.69 7.42
CA ASN A 261 -9.03 21.83 6.99
C ASN A 261 -7.91 21.41 6.02
N TYR A 262 -7.22 20.30 6.33
CA TYR A 262 -6.23 19.72 5.44
C TYR A 262 -6.86 19.30 4.10
N LEU A 263 -8.05 18.69 4.12
CA LEU A 263 -8.78 18.31 2.92
C LEU A 263 -9.20 19.49 2.05
N GLN A 264 -9.70 20.57 2.66
CA GLN A 264 -10.14 21.77 1.95
C GLN A 264 -8.97 22.60 1.40
N ALA A 265 -7.83 22.61 2.10
CA ALA A 265 -6.64 23.35 1.66
C ALA A 265 -6.00 22.77 0.39
N LYS A 266 -6.37 21.55 -0.01
CA LYS A 266 -5.77 20.80 -1.11
C LYS A 266 -6.81 20.44 -2.16
N LYS A 267 -6.40 20.44 -3.42
CA LYS A 267 -7.28 20.11 -4.55
C LYS A 267 -7.24 18.62 -4.90
N PHE A 268 -7.65 17.75 -3.97
CA PHE A 268 -7.81 16.32 -4.25
C PHE A 268 -9.29 15.91 -4.29
N GLN A 269 -9.57 14.83 -5.01
CA GLN A 269 -10.90 14.21 -5.01
C GLN A 269 -10.93 13.15 -3.91
N VAL A 270 -11.82 13.32 -2.92
CA VAL A 270 -12.02 12.35 -1.84
C VAL A 270 -13.44 11.80 -1.87
N LEU A 271 -13.57 10.50 -1.65
CA LEU A 271 -14.81 9.86 -1.22
C LEU A 271 -14.64 9.42 0.24
N ILE A 272 -15.52 9.88 1.12
CA ILE A 272 -15.46 9.57 2.56
C ILE A 272 -16.77 8.93 2.98
N THR A 273 -16.69 7.81 3.69
CA THR A 273 -17.83 7.19 4.37
C THR A 273 -17.79 7.51 5.86
N THR A 274 -18.95 7.61 6.49
CA THR A 274 -19.06 7.72 7.95
C THR A 274 -20.46 7.31 8.39
N ALA A 275 -20.54 6.59 9.50
CA ALA A 275 -21.79 6.36 10.24
C ALA A 275 -21.91 7.28 11.47
N ASN A 276 -20.90 8.07 11.77
CA ASN A 276 -20.85 8.96 12.94
C ASN A 276 -21.48 10.32 12.63
N ASP A 277 -22.58 10.63 13.35
CA ASP A 277 -23.34 11.87 13.17
C ASP A 277 -22.54 13.15 13.47
N ASN A 278 -21.61 13.10 14.43
CA ASN A 278 -20.81 14.27 14.76
C ASN A 278 -19.76 14.54 13.68
N PHE A 279 -19.09 13.49 13.18
CA PHE A 279 -18.17 13.64 12.07
C PHE A 279 -18.89 14.06 10.79
N LYS A 280 -20.10 13.54 10.55
CA LYS A 280 -20.97 13.99 9.45
C LYS A 280 -21.22 15.51 9.52
N LYS A 281 -21.60 16.05 10.68
CA LYS A 281 -21.83 17.50 10.84
C LYS A 281 -20.59 18.33 10.48
N GLU A 282 -19.40 17.84 10.78
CA GLU A 282 -18.15 18.51 10.37
C GLU A 282 -17.93 18.42 8.85
N LEU A 283 -18.12 17.26 8.23
CA LEU A 283 -18.02 17.09 6.78
C LEU A 283 -19.03 17.96 6.01
N GLU A 284 -20.23 18.17 6.57
CA GLU A 284 -21.27 19.01 5.96
C GLU A 284 -20.92 20.50 5.92
N LYS A 285 -19.83 20.93 6.58
CA LYS A 285 -19.29 22.30 6.48
C LYS A 285 -18.50 22.53 5.20
N ILE A 286 -18.17 21.48 4.45
CA ILE A 286 -17.46 21.60 3.18
C ILE A 286 -18.47 21.99 2.10
N GLU A 287 -18.45 23.26 1.68
CA GLU A 287 -19.44 23.83 0.75
C GLU A 287 -19.52 23.09 -0.60
N GLU A 288 -18.39 22.62 -1.14
CA GLU A 288 -18.33 21.92 -2.43
C GLU A 288 -18.62 20.41 -2.34
N ALA A 289 -18.86 19.87 -1.14
CA ALA A 289 -19.02 18.43 -0.94
C ALA A 289 -20.38 17.92 -1.46
N LYS A 290 -20.34 16.92 -2.34
CA LYS A 290 -21.53 16.19 -2.77
C LYS A 290 -21.92 15.15 -1.72
N LYS A 291 -23.18 15.15 -1.32
CA LYS A 291 -23.74 14.21 -0.35
C LYS A 291 -24.37 13.03 -1.08
N ILE A 292 -24.00 11.82 -0.69
CA ILE A 292 -24.54 10.57 -1.23
C ILE A 292 -25.06 9.77 -0.03
N PHE A 293 -26.34 9.42 -0.05
CA PHE A 293 -26.96 8.62 1.02
C PHE A 293 -27.12 7.19 0.54
N ILE A 294 -26.74 6.23 1.38
CA ILE A 294 -26.87 4.80 1.10
C ILE A 294 -27.86 4.22 2.10
N ASP A 295 -28.84 3.49 1.61
CA ASP A 295 -29.83 2.77 2.42
C ASP A 295 -30.18 1.44 1.75
N ASN A 296 -30.20 0.36 2.52
CA ASN A 296 -30.44 -1.02 2.04
C ASN A 296 -29.60 -1.40 0.81
N GLY A 297 -28.34 -0.97 0.75
CA GLY A 297 -27.43 -1.26 -0.36
C GLY A 297 -27.66 -0.44 -1.63
N LEU A 298 -28.57 0.54 -1.61
CA LEU A 298 -28.89 1.42 -2.73
C LEU A 298 -28.43 2.85 -2.45
N ILE A 299 -27.90 3.51 -3.47
CA ILE A 299 -27.65 4.96 -3.45
C ILE A 299 -28.99 5.67 -3.70
N LYS A 300 -29.39 6.57 -2.79
CA LYS A 300 -30.60 7.40 -2.89
C LYS A 300 -30.36 8.69 -3.64
#